data_AF-A0A4R4IN91-F1
#
_entry.id   AF-A0A4R4IN91-F1
#
_cell.length_a   1.000
_cell.length_b   1.000
_cell.length_c   1.000
_cell.angle_alpha   90.00
_cell.angle_beta   90.00
_cell.angle_gamma   90.00
#
_symmetry.space_group_name_H-M   'P 1'
#
loop_
_entity.id
_entity.type
_entity.pdbx_description
1 polymer ?
#
loop_
_entity_poly.entity_id
_entity_poly.type
_entity_poly.pdbx_seq_one_letter_code
_entity_poly.pdbx_strand_id
1 'polypeptide(L)'
;MQYPLSAEVNFKGDNITTIKEDNIEYVVMRSVVKNIGLDWTGQQKKLNSQQEKFNCRHISTVASDGKTRDHLCIPLKKLNGWLFSINPEKVRSDIRDKLVQYQEECFTVLYDYWTKGIVVNPRQLSVMEELNQACADMKRDKGIASLFGTGLNEWKSVKAAHVSKIKTLVNEANHLIDFVMADTGPGKITRT
;
A
#
# COMPACT_ATOMS: atom_id res chain seq x y z
N MET A 1 23.28 -9.12 -13.93
CA MET A 1 21.81 -9.16 -13.82
C MET A 1 21.46 -8.67 -12.43
N GLN A 2 20.74 -7.55 -12.32
CA GLN A 2 20.25 -7.07 -11.03
C GLN A 2 19.02 -7.91 -10.70
N TYR A 3 19.11 -8.72 -9.64
CA TYR A 3 17.99 -9.58 -9.25
C TYR A 3 16.85 -8.73 -8.71
N PRO A 4 15.60 -9.07 -9.03
CA PRO A 4 14.47 -8.27 -8.59
C PRO A 4 14.34 -8.39 -7.06
N LEU A 5 14.19 -7.23 -6.40
CA LEU A 5 14.12 -7.16 -4.95
C LEU A 5 12.80 -7.76 -4.48
N SER A 6 12.85 -8.76 -3.61
CA SER A 6 11.68 -9.23 -2.89
C SER A 6 11.39 -8.31 -1.70
N ALA A 7 10.16 -7.81 -1.59
CA ALA A 7 9.71 -6.99 -0.47
C ALA A 7 8.46 -7.62 0.18
N GLU A 8 8.15 -7.17 1.40
CA GLU A 8 6.89 -7.49 2.08
C GLU A 8 6.06 -6.21 2.16
N VAL A 9 4.84 -6.27 1.62
CA VAL A 9 3.86 -5.20 1.76
C VAL A 9 2.83 -5.62 2.80
N ASN A 10 2.58 -4.75 3.78
CA ASN A 10 1.46 -4.95 4.70
C ASN A 10 0.15 -4.68 3.97
N PHE A 11 -0.71 -5.69 3.93
CA PHE A 11 -2.04 -5.62 3.35
C PHE A 11 -3.06 -6.07 4.39
N LYS A 12 -3.73 -5.09 5.01
CA LYS A 12 -4.72 -5.32 6.09
C LYS A 12 -4.20 -6.20 7.23
N GLY A 13 -2.94 -6.01 7.61
CA GLY A 13 -2.31 -6.74 8.72
C GLY A 13 -1.54 -7.99 8.29
N ASP A 14 -1.67 -8.44 7.04
CA ASP A 14 -0.92 -9.58 6.50
C ASP A 14 0.26 -9.11 5.65
N ASN A 15 1.39 -9.81 5.73
CA ASN A 15 2.54 -9.53 4.88
C ASN A 15 2.43 -10.31 3.56
N ILE A 16 2.43 -9.57 2.45
CA ILE A 16 2.39 -10.13 1.11
C ILE A 16 3.76 -10.04 0.47
N THR A 17 4.26 -11.16 -0.05
CA THR A 17 5.50 -11.19 -0.83
C THR A 17 5.31 -10.50 -2.18
N THR A 18 6.11 -9.48 -2.42
CA THR A 18 6.16 -8.76 -3.69
C THR A 18 7.54 -8.86 -4.33
N ILE A 19 7.59 -8.64 -5.64
CA ILE A 19 8.80 -8.58 -6.45
C ILE A 19 8.76 -7.25 -7.21
N LYS A 20 9.84 -6.46 -7.13
CA LYS A 20 9.94 -5.20 -7.87
C LYS A 20 10.70 -5.39 -9.19
N GLU A 21 10.04 -5.08 -10.30
CA GLU A 21 10.58 -5.15 -11.66
C GLU A 21 10.06 -3.95 -12.47
N ASP A 22 10.92 -3.25 -13.21
CA ASP A 22 10.56 -2.08 -14.04
C ASP A 22 9.75 -1.00 -13.31
N ASN A 23 10.11 -0.70 -12.06
CA ASN A 23 9.36 0.23 -11.17
C ASN A 23 7.91 -0.16 -10.87
N ILE A 24 7.50 -1.38 -11.21
CA ILE A 24 6.20 -1.95 -10.86
C ILE A 24 6.41 -2.97 -9.74
N GLU A 25 5.54 -2.89 -8.75
CA GLU A 25 5.48 -3.88 -7.68
C GLU A 25 4.51 -5.00 -8.07
N TYR A 26 5.00 -6.24 -8.08
CA TYR A 26 4.24 -7.42 -8.46
C TYR A 26 4.03 -8.33 -7.25
N VAL A 27 2.82 -8.83 -7.06
CA VAL A 27 2.44 -9.74 -5.98
C VAL A 27 2.63 -11.18 -6.41
N VAL A 28 3.32 -11.98 -5.60
CA VAL A 28 3.47 -13.43 -5.82
C VAL A 28 2.17 -14.15 -5.44
N MET A 29 1.38 -14.52 -6.45
CA MET A 29 -0.01 -14.97 -6.23
C MET A 29 -0.12 -16.29 -5.48
N ARG A 30 0.89 -17.18 -5.58
CA ARG A 30 0.85 -18.47 -4.89
C ARG A 30 0.77 -18.34 -3.39
N SER A 31 1.45 -17.35 -2.81
CA SER A 31 1.40 -17.10 -1.36
C SER A 31 0.00 -16.64 -0.95
N VAL A 32 -0.52 -15.61 -1.64
CA VAL A 32 -1.86 -15.04 -1.37
C VAL A 32 -2.96 -16.09 -1.47
N VAL A 33 -2.98 -16.86 -2.56
CA VAL A 33 -3.99 -17.90 -2.81
C VAL A 33 -4.01 -18.95 -1.70
N LYS A 34 -2.84 -19.41 -1.26
CA LYS A 34 -2.72 -20.37 -0.16
C LYS A 34 -3.14 -19.78 1.17
N ASN A 35 -2.77 -18.53 1.46
CA ASN A 35 -3.08 -17.88 2.73
C ASN A 35 -4.60 -17.74 2.94
N ILE A 36 -5.36 -17.46 1.87
CA ILE A 36 -6.83 -17.41 1.93
C ILE A 36 -7.52 -18.78 1.75
N GLY A 37 -6.74 -19.86 1.65
CA GLY A 37 -7.24 -21.24 1.63
C GLY A 37 -7.86 -21.68 0.30
N LEU A 38 -7.46 -21.07 -0.81
CA LEU A 38 -7.88 -21.50 -2.15
C LEU A 38 -6.90 -22.51 -2.75
N ASP A 39 -7.42 -23.37 -3.63
CA ASP A 39 -6.56 -24.26 -4.43
C ASP A 39 -5.70 -23.46 -5.42
N TRP A 40 -4.39 -23.64 -5.34
CA TRP A 40 -3.43 -22.98 -6.22
C TRP A 40 -3.62 -23.39 -7.67
N THR A 41 -3.82 -24.67 -7.95
CA THR A 41 -3.85 -25.18 -9.33
C THR A 41 -5.03 -24.59 -10.11
N GLY A 42 -6.21 -24.55 -9.49
CA GLY A 42 -7.41 -23.93 -10.04
C GLY A 42 -7.25 -22.42 -10.23
N GLN A 43 -6.69 -21.71 -9.25
CA GLN A 43 -6.48 -20.27 -9.36
C GLN A 43 -5.42 -19.89 -10.38
N GLN A 44 -4.34 -20.68 -10.51
CA GLN A 44 -3.32 -20.49 -11.53
C GLN A 44 -3.92 -20.60 -12.93
N LYS A 45 -4.75 -21.63 -13.19
CA LYS A 45 -5.47 -21.78 -14.47
C LYS A 45 -6.37 -20.58 -14.76
N LYS A 46 -7.13 -20.10 -13.76
CA LYS A 46 -8.00 -18.93 -13.88
C LYS A 46 -7.22 -17.64 -14.17
N LEU A 47 -6.12 -17.41 -13.47
CA LEU A 47 -5.25 -16.25 -13.66
C LEU A 47 -4.61 -16.26 -15.05
N ASN A 48 -4.15 -17.43 -15.53
CA ASN A 48 -3.61 -17.57 -16.87
C ASN A 48 -4.69 -17.33 -17.94
N SER A 49 -5.92 -17.83 -17.75
CA SER A 49 -7.03 -17.53 -18.68
C SER A 49 -7.45 -16.05 -18.69
N GLN A 50 -7.10 -15.30 -17.65
CA GLN A 50 -7.40 -13.86 -17.49
C GLN A 50 -6.11 -13.03 -17.49
N GLN A 51 -5.07 -13.50 -18.17
CA GLN A 51 -3.74 -12.90 -18.14
C GLN A 51 -3.76 -11.42 -18.54
N GLU A 52 -4.51 -11.05 -19.57
CA GLU A 52 -4.64 -9.65 -20.02
C GLU A 52 -5.37 -8.77 -19.00
N LYS A 53 -6.44 -9.28 -18.37
CA LYS A 53 -7.23 -8.52 -17.39
C LYS A 53 -6.40 -8.13 -16.16
N PHE A 54 -5.62 -9.08 -15.67
CA PHE A 54 -4.81 -8.93 -14.46
C PHE A 54 -3.34 -8.58 -14.73
N ASN A 55 -2.94 -8.45 -16.01
CA ASN A 55 -1.55 -8.27 -16.43
C ASN A 55 -0.61 -9.30 -15.78
N CYS A 56 -0.99 -10.58 -15.83
CA CYS A 56 -0.21 -11.64 -15.21
C CYS A 56 1.18 -11.76 -15.87
N ARG A 57 2.22 -11.91 -15.04
CA ARG A 57 3.59 -12.16 -15.48
C ARG A 57 4.20 -13.34 -14.76
N HIS A 58 5.05 -14.07 -15.47
CA HIS A 58 5.97 -15.02 -14.87
C HIS A 58 7.28 -14.29 -14.61
N ILE A 59 7.68 -14.17 -13.34
CA ILE A 59 8.92 -13.52 -12.92
C ILE A 59 9.82 -14.56 -12.27
N SER A 60 11.02 -14.72 -12.81
CA SER A 60 12.03 -15.64 -12.30
C SER A 60 12.87 -14.95 -11.22
N THR A 61 12.98 -15.56 -10.05
CA THR A 61 13.86 -15.10 -8.97
C THR A 61 14.89 -16.17 -8.62
N VAL A 62 16.11 -15.77 -8.30
CA VAL A 62 17.12 -16.68 -7.76
C VAL A 62 17.01 -16.61 -6.25
N ALA A 63 16.68 -17.73 -5.62
CA ALA A 63 16.63 -17.78 -4.17
C ALA A 63 18.04 -17.91 -3.57
N SER A 64 18.12 -17.83 -2.24
CA SER A 64 19.37 -17.95 -1.48
C SER A 64 20.13 -19.27 -1.71
N ASP A 65 19.44 -20.31 -2.17
CA ASP A 65 20.02 -21.61 -2.53
C ASP A 65 20.60 -21.66 -3.96
N GLY A 66 20.63 -20.52 -4.67
CA GLY A 66 21.11 -20.43 -6.05
C GLY A 66 20.14 -20.99 -7.09
N LYS A 67 18.97 -21.50 -6.68
CA LYS A 67 17.98 -22.05 -7.61
C LYS A 67 17.03 -20.98 -8.10
N THR A 68 16.82 -20.97 -9.42
CA THR A 68 15.80 -20.14 -10.07
C THR A 68 14.41 -20.71 -9.78
N ARG A 69 13.48 -19.83 -9.38
CA ARG A 69 12.06 -20.13 -9.17
C ARG A 69 11.23 -19.17 -10.00
N ASP A 70 10.27 -19.72 -10.74
CA ASP A 70 9.32 -18.92 -11.51
C ASP A 70 8.05 -18.66 -10.71
N HIS A 71 7.66 -17.39 -10.64
CA HIS A 71 6.51 -16.93 -9.90
C HIS A 71 5.46 -16.36 -10.85
N LEU A 72 4.23 -16.87 -10.77
CA LEU A 72 3.09 -16.19 -11.39
C LEU A 72 2.68 -15.01 -10.50
N CYS A 73 2.75 -13.82 -11.07
CA CYS A 73 2.53 -12.57 -10.37
C CYS A 73 1.51 -11.68 -11.08
N ILE A 74 0.90 -10.76 -10.34
CA ILE A 74 0.07 -9.66 -10.86
C ILE A 74 0.57 -8.33 -10.27
N PRO A 75 0.41 -7.19 -10.94
CA PRO A 75 0.73 -5.89 -10.34
C PRO A 75 -0.05 -5.67 -9.05
N LEU A 76 0.57 -5.11 -8.01
CA LEU A 76 -0.06 -4.85 -6.71
C LEU A 76 -1.37 -4.06 -6.85
N LYS A 77 -1.42 -3.08 -7.76
CA LYS A 77 -2.64 -2.30 -8.07
C LYS A 77 -3.83 -3.14 -8.54
N LYS A 78 -3.61 -4.37 -9.02
CA LYS A 78 -4.66 -5.30 -9.48
C LYS A 78 -5.11 -6.28 -8.39
N LEU A 79 -4.40 -6.35 -7.25
CA LEU A 79 -4.69 -7.29 -6.18
C LEU A 79 -6.10 -7.10 -5.60
N ASN A 80 -6.51 -5.85 -5.35
CA ASN A 80 -7.84 -5.54 -4.82
C ASN A 80 -8.95 -6.06 -5.76
N GLY A 81 -8.79 -5.86 -7.07
CA GLY A 81 -9.74 -6.35 -8.08
C GLY A 81 -9.79 -7.88 -8.16
N TRP A 82 -8.67 -8.57 -7.90
CA TRP A 82 -8.66 -10.03 -7.81
C TRP A 82 -9.37 -10.53 -6.55
N LEU A 83 -9.05 -9.97 -5.37
CA LEU A 83 -9.72 -10.30 -4.10
C LEU A 83 -11.22 -10.06 -4.16
N PHE A 84 -11.63 -8.95 -4.76
CA PHE A 84 -13.04 -8.62 -4.98
C PHE A 84 -13.77 -9.67 -5.84
N SER A 85 -13.08 -10.34 -6.76
CA SER A 85 -13.67 -11.38 -7.62
C SER A 85 -13.79 -12.77 -6.99
N ILE A 86 -13.25 -12.97 -5.79
CA ILE A 86 -13.27 -14.28 -5.11
C ILE A 86 -14.65 -14.57 -4.55
N ASN A 87 -15.13 -15.79 -4.75
CA ASN A 87 -16.33 -16.29 -4.09
C ASN A 87 -16.00 -16.65 -2.62
N PRO A 88 -16.62 -16.00 -1.61
CA PRO A 88 -16.36 -16.28 -0.20
C PRO A 88 -16.70 -17.72 0.24
N GLU A 89 -17.60 -18.41 -0.46
CA GLU A 89 -17.92 -19.81 -0.16
C GLU A 89 -16.77 -20.77 -0.51
N LYS A 90 -15.80 -20.32 -1.31
CA LYS A 90 -14.65 -21.13 -1.73
C LYS A 90 -13.40 -20.90 -0.88
N VAL A 91 -13.38 -19.90 0.00
CA VAL A 91 -12.24 -19.65 0.90
C VAL A 91 -12.36 -20.44 2.19
N ARG A 92 -11.29 -20.47 2.98
CA ARG A 92 -11.30 -21.06 4.32
C ARG A 92 -12.30 -20.33 5.23
N SER A 93 -12.99 -21.07 6.10
CA SER A 93 -14.11 -20.58 6.89
C SER A 93 -13.74 -19.43 7.85
N ASP A 94 -12.53 -19.44 8.42
CA ASP A 94 -11.99 -18.39 9.29
C ASP A 94 -11.71 -17.05 8.57
N ILE A 95 -11.63 -17.05 7.23
CA ILE A 95 -11.37 -15.85 6.42
C ILE A 95 -12.62 -15.35 5.70
N ARG A 96 -13.65 -16.18 5.57
CA ARG A 96 -14.89 -15.86 4.83
C ARG A 96 -15.47 -14.50 5.22
N ASP A 97 -15.74 -14.29 6.50
CA ASP A 97 -16.36 -13.04 6.98
C ASP A 97 -15.47 -11.82 6.74
N LYS A 98 -14.14 -11.99 6.88
CA LYS A 98 -13.17 -10.93 6.57
C LYS A 98 -13.18 -10.57 5.09
N LEU A 99 -13.31 -11.55 4.20
CA LEU A 99 -13.40 -11.31 2.76
C LEU A 99 -14.72 -10.63 2.38
N VAL A 100 -15.84 -11.02 2.99
CA VAL A 100 -17.14 -10.35 2.77
C VAL A 100 -17.06 -8.89 3.20
N GLN A 101 -16.57 -8.62 4.42
CA GLN A 101 -16.36 -7.25 4.90
C GLN A 101 -15.43 -6.44 3.99
N TYR A 102 -14.37 -7.09 3.48
CA TYR A 102 -13.48 -6.48 2.50
C TYR A 102 -14.20 -6.10 1.20
N GLN A 103 -15.06 -6.98 0.67
CA GLN A 103 -15.82 -6.73 -0.55
C GLN A 103 -16.84 -5.60 -0.37
N GLU A 104 -17.54 -5.55 0.77
CA GLU A 104 -18.45 -4.44 1.14
C GLU A 104 -17.71 -3.09 1.24
N GLU A 105 -16.52 -3.09 1.82
CA GLU A 105 -15.67 -1.88 1.84
C GLU A 105 -15.29 -1.44 0.42
N CYS A 106 -14.94 -2.38 -0.47
CA CYS A 106 -14.68 -2.07 -1.88
C CYS A 106 -15.91 -1.50 -2.60
N PHE A 107 -17.10 -2.03 -2.35
CA PHE A 107 -18.34 -1.47 -2.90
C PHE A 107 -18.57 -0.03 -2.45
N THR A 108 -18.37 0.24 -1.15
CA THR A 108 -18.50 1.58 -0.58
C THR A 108 -17.49 2.54 -1.20
N VAL A 109 -16.23 2.12 -1.34
CA VAL A 109 -15.16 2.90 -1.99
C VAL A 109 -15.50 3.22 -3.44
N LEU A 110 -15.96 2.24 -4.22
CA LEU A 110 -16.33 2.46 -5.61
C LEU A 110 -17.55 3.39 -5.73
N TYR A 111 -18.56 3.22 -4.88
CA TYR A 111 -19.73 4.10 -4.84
C TYR A 111 -19.32 5.54 -4.50
N ASP A 112 -18.54 5.73 -3.43
CA ASP A 112 -18.09 7.05 -2.98
C ASP A 112 -17.22 7.73 -4.04
N TYR A 113 -16.33 6.99 -4.70
CA TYR A 113 -15.52 7.53 -5.80
C TYR A 113 -16.41 8.11 -6.91
N TRP A 114 -17.39 7.35 -7.39
CA TRP A 114 -18.23 7.76 -8.52
C TRP A 114 -19.34 8.76 -8.16
N THR A 115 -19.78 8.81 -6.89
CA THR A 115 -20.89 9.68 -6.46
C THR A 115 -20.44 10.95 -5.76
N LYS A 116 -19.36 10.89 -4.98
CA LYS A 116 -18.82 12.01 -4.19
C LYS A 116 -17.56 12.60 -4.82
N GLY A 117 -16.91 11.89 -5.74
CA GLY A 117 -15.64 12.29 -6.37
C GLY A 117 -14.40 12.11 -5.46
N ILE A 118 -14.60 11.83 -4.17
CA ILE A 118 -13.54 11.68 -3.19
C ILE A 118 -13.80 10.45 -2.31
N VAL A 119 -12.71 9.72 -2.00
CA VAL A 119 -12.72 8.57 -1.09
C VAL A 119 -11.69 8.80 0.01
N VAL A 120 -12.07 8.55 1.26
CA VAL A 120 -11.18 8.67 2.42
C VAL A 120 -11.02 7.30 3.07
N ASN A 121 -9.77 6.88 3.29
CA ASN A 121 -9.47 5.69 4.08
C ASN A 121 -9.21 6.11 5.54
N PRO A 122 -10.12 5.85 6.49
CA PRO A 122 -9.98 6.32 7.88
C PRO A 122 -8.83 5.64 8.64
N ARG A 123 -8.25 4.57 8.08
CA ARG A 123 -7.10 3.87 8.68
C ARG A 123 -5.77 4.47 8.27
N GLN A 124 -5.76 5.34 7.26
CA GLN A 124 -4.60 6.17 6.98
C GLN A 124 -4.79 7.49 7.73
N LEU A 125 -3.75 7.90 8.44
CA LEU A 125 -3.74 9.23 9.03
C LEU A 125 -3.91 10.23 7.89
N SER A 126 -4.71 11.27 8.11
CA SER A 126 -4.67 12.39 7.17
C SER A 126 -3.24 12.91 7.11
N VAL A 127 -2.79 13.38 5.95
CA VAL A 127 -1.45 13.97 5.79
C VAL A 127 -1.18 15.03 6.87
N MET A 128 -2.22 15.73 7.31
CA MET A 128 -2.15 16.70 8.40
C MET A 128 -1.91 16.08 9.78
N GLU A 129 -2.55 14.96 10.10
CA GLU A 129 -2.27 14.22 11.34
C GLU A 129 -0.87 13.60 11.33
N GLU A 130 -0.43 13.06 10.19
CA GLU A 130 0.96 12.57 10.04
C GLU A 130 1.98 13.69 10.24
N LEU A 131 1.69 14.87 9.68
CA LEU A 131 2.53 16.06 9.80
C LEU A 131 2.59 16.55 11.26
N ASN A 132 1.44 16.62 11.93
CA ASN A 132 1.37 16.99 13.34
C ASN A 132 2.16 16.02 14.22
N GLN A 133 2.04 14.72 13.97
CA GLN A 133 2.78 13.70 14.69
C GLN A 133 4.29 13.81 14.43
N ALA A 134 4.70 13.94 13.16
CA ALA A 134 6.11 14.12 12.80
C ALA A 134 6.71 15.39 13.44
N CYS A 135 5.95 16.49 13.51
CA CYS A 135 6.37 17.70 14.19
C CYS A 135 6.48 17.52 15.71
N ALA A 136 5.56 16.76 16.32
CA ALA A 136 5.62 16.42 17.75
C ALA A 136 6.82 15.55 18.09
N ASP A 137 7.12 14.56 17.24
CA ASP A 137 8.27 13.67 17.40
C ASP A 137 9.59 14.44 17.26
N MET A 138 9.71 15.30 16.24
CA MET A 138 10.88 16.17 16.08
C MET A 138 11.09 17.10 17.30
N LYS A 139 10.01 17.65 17.89
CA LYS A 139 10.10 18.47 19.10
C LYS A 139 10.58 17.66 20.30
N ARG A 140 10.06 16.44 20.49
CA ARG A 140 10.44 15.53 21.58
C ARG A 140 11.92 15.13 21.47
N ASP A 141 12.34 14.68 20.30
CA ASP A 141 13.70 14.21 20.07
C ASP A 141 14.72 15.35 20.20
N LYS A 142 14.36 16.57 19.77
CA LYS A 142 15.16 17.78 20.02
C LYS A 142 15.34 18.04 21.52
N GLY A 143 14.27 17.87 22.30
CA GLY A 143 14.30 18.01 23.75
C GLY A 143 15.25 17.00 24.40
N ILE A 144 15.16 15.73 23.99
CA ILE A 144 16.06 14.66 24.45
C ILE A 144 17.51 14.96 24.07
N ALA A 145 17.79 15.29 22.81
CA ALA A 145 19.14 15.60 22.35
C ALA A 145 19.79 16.78 23.11
N SER A 146 18.98 17.79 23.48
CA SER A 146 19.44 18.93 24.27
C SER A 146 19.84 18.56 25.72
N LEU A 147 19.33 17.45 26.25
CA LEU A 147 19.63 16.98 27.61
C LEU A 147 20.93 16.18 27.67
N PHE A 148 21.30 15.48 26.59
CA PHE A 148 22.40 14.50 26.64
C PHE A 148 23.77 15.00 26.15
N GLY A 149 23.89 16.16 25.48
CA GLY A 149 25.17 16.81 25.13
C GLY A 149 26.05 16.07 24.09
N THR A 150 26.17 14.74 24.19
CA THR A 150 26.91 13.83 23.30
C THR A 150 26.13 13.50 22.01
N GLY A 151 24.84 13.79 21.98
CA GLY A 151 23.95 13.48 20.85
C GLY A 151 24.05 14.43 19.65
N LEU A 152 24.96 15.41 19.61
CA LEU A 152 24.95 16.45 18.55
C LEU A 152 25.12 15.88 17.14
N ASN A 153 25.96 14.85 16.96
CA ASN A 153 26.18 14.23 15.65
C ASN A 153 25.05 13.26 15.27
N GLU A 154 24.55 12.46 16.22
CA GLU A 154 23.38 11.60 16.02
C GLU A 154 22.12 12.44 15.72
N TRP A 155 21.96 13.56 16.42
CA TRP A 155 20.90 14.53 16.23
C TRP A 155 20.91 15.14 14.83
N LYS A 156 22.07 15.38 14.20
CA LYS A 156 22.12 15.86 12.81
C LYS A 156 21.44 14.87 11.87
N SER A 157 21.69 13.57 12.05
CA SER A 157 21.08 12.50 11.26
C SER A 157 19.58 12.37 11.55
N VAL A 158 19.20 12.30 12.82
CA VAL A 158 17.79 12.21 13.26
C VAL A 158 16.98 13.42 12.79
N LYS A 159 17.53 14.63 12.92
CA LYS A 159 16.90 15.86 12.42
C LYS A 159 16.75 15.84 10.92
N ALA A 160 17.75 15.38 10.16
CA ALA A 160 17.66 15.30 8.71
C ALA A 160 16.53 14.35 8.26
N ALA A 161 16.37 13.21 8.92
CA ALA A 161 15.28 12.27 8.67
C ALA A 161 13.90 12.91 8.96
N HIS A 162 13.74 13.57 10.10
CA HIS A 162 12.50 14.30 10.44
C HIS A 162 12.18 15.40 9.43
N VAL A 163 13.17 16.22 9.06
CA VAL A 163 13.00 17.30 8.07
C VAL A 163 12.58 16.74 6.72
N SER A 164 13.21 15.64 6.28
CA SER A 164 12.82 14.97 5.03
C SER A 164 11.36 14.50 5.08
N LYS A 165 10.96 13.82 6.16
CA LYS A 165 9.58 13.34 6.33
C LYS A 165 8.57 14.48 6.32
N ILE A 166 8.82 15.55 7.10
CA ILE A 166 7.97 16.74 7.16
C ILE A 166 7.84 17.39 5.77
N LYS A 167 8.95 17.53 5.03
CA LYS A 167 8.93 18.14 3.69
C LYS A 167 8.08 17.33 2.71
N THR A 168 8.16 16.00 2.75
CA THR A 168 7.32 15.12 1.92
C THR A 168 5.85 15.32 2.25
N LEU A 169 5.48 15.27 3.53
CA LEU A 169 4.09 15.44 3.98
C LEU A 169 3.52 16.82 3.61
N VAL A 170 4.32 17.89 3.74
CA VAL A 170 3.91 19.23 3.30
C VAL A 170 3.65 19.27 1.79
N ASN A 171 4.48 18.62 0.98
CA ASN A 171 4.27 18.56 -0.47
C ASN A 171 3.00 17.76 -0.82
N GLU A 172 2.76 16.63 -0.16
CA GLU A 172 1.54 15.83 -0.34
C GLU A 172 0.28 16.64 0.04
N ALA A 173 0.32 17.38 1.14
CA ALA A 173 -0.77 18.26 1.54
C ALA A 173 -1.04 19.37 0.51
N ASN A 174 0.00 20.00 -0.02
CA ASN A 174 -0.13 21.01 -1.07
C ASN A 174 -0.76 20.43 -2.34
N HIS A 175 -0.34 19.22 -2.76
CA HIS A 175 -0.96 18.55 -3.91
C HIS A 175 -2.44 18.25 -3.71
N LEU A 176 -2.85 17.82 -2.51
CA LEU A 176 -4.25 17.61 -2.17
C LEU A 176 -5.05 18.92 -2.22
N ILE A 177 -4.47 20.02 -1.71
CA ILE A 177 -5.10 21.35 -1.75
C ILE A 177 -5.29 21.80 -3.21
N ASP A 178 -4.26 21.69 -4.05
CA ASP A 178 -4.32 22.06 -5.46
C ASP A 178 -5.38 21.24 -6.21
N PHE A 179 -5.49 19.93 -5.92
CA PHE A 179 -6.51 19.06 -6.48
C PHE A 179 -7.93 19.52 -6.10
N VAL A 180 -8.17 19.82 -4.82
CA VAL A 180 -9.48 20.33 -4.36
C VAL A 180 -9.80 21.71 -4.92
N MET A 181 -8.80 22.59 -5.04
CA MET A 181 -8.98 23.93 -5.63
C MET A 181 -9.28 23.86 -7.14
N ALA A 182 -8.71 22.88 -7.84
CA ALA A 182 -9.00 22.63 -9.26
C ALA A 182 -10.46 22.18 -9.47
N ASP A 183 -11.02 21.39 -8.55
CA ASP A 183 -12.41 20.90 -8.63
C ASP A 183 -13.46 21.92 -8.14
N THR A 184 -13.10 22.78 -7.19
CA THR A 184 -14.04 23.76 -6.58
C THR A 184 -14.08 25.11 -7.28
N GLY A 185 -13.12 25.39 -8.17
CA GLY A 185 -12.91 26.68 -8.81
C GLY A 185 -12.39 27.73 -7.80
N PRO A 186 -11.59 28.72 -8.24
CA PRO A 186 -11.08 29.75 -7.35
C PRO A 186 -12.24 30.65 -6.90
N GLY A 187 -12.81 30.40 -5.71
CA GLY A 187 -13.78 31.34 -5.12
C GLY A 187 -14.89 30.84 -4.20
N LYS A 188 -14.96 29.56 -3.80
CA LYS A 188 -15.95 29.11 -2.80
C LYS A 188 -15.32 28.69 -1.47
N ILE A 189 -14.57 29.60 -0.86
CA ILE A 189 -14.39 29.57 0.60
C ILE A 189 -15.60 30.29 1.19
N THR A 190 -16.70 29.59 1.43
CA THR A 190 -17.77 30.14 2.27
C THR A 190 -17.23 30.23 3.69
N ARG A 191 -16.77 31.43 4.02
CA ARG A 191 -16.50 31.89 5.38
C ARG A 191 -17.77 31.63 6.21
N THR A 192 -17.67 30.76 7.20
CA THR A 192 -18.62 30.70 8.32
C THR A 192 -17.91 31.26 9.54
#